data_AF-A0A443RU24-F1
#
_entry.id   AF-A0A443RU24-F1
#
_cell.length_a   1.000
_cell.length_b   1.000
_cell.length_c   1.000
_cell.angle_alpha   90.00
_cell.angle_beta   90.00
_cell.angle_gamma   90.00
#
_symmetry.space_group_name_H-M   'P 1'
#
loop_
_entity.id
_entity.type
_entity.pdbx_description
1 polymer ?
#
loop_
_entity_poly.entity_id
_entity_poly.type
_entity_poly.pdbx_seq_one_letter_code
_entity_poly.pdbx_strand_id
1 'polypeptide(L)'
;MVIDAKPLKHSLLALTGETWKNVRKIVSPTFSQNKVNATAIKDLVEQCVDQLISEIEKEGSKGKHFNVDVLEKLQAFTLDVISKTALEIETDVYEKNNELMNAVRDFFEHAWNPVVETVLLVDFLKPIVEFIVKFISMGKMTDMVVKHLTNKVNHICTGQIDNNNKKNFLRSMITHCANGDITADEFIANLFLIILAGYETTANGITYLLYLLAENKEIQRTLREEIETNGQESEYIEM
;
A
#
# COMPACT_ATOMS: atom_id res chain seq x y z
N MET A 1 -11.12 -12.03 -14.29
CA MET A 1 -10.44 -11.63 -13.04
C MET A 1 -11.27 -12.15 -11.87
N VAL A 2 -11.06 -13.42 -11.50
CA VAL A 2 -11.78 -14.05 -10.38
C VAL A 2 -10.87 -13.93 -9.16
N ILE A 3 -11.06 -12.86 -8.40
CA ILE A 3 -10.39 -12.63 -7.12
C ILE A 3 -11.19 -13.40 -6.05
N ASP A 4 -11.26 -14.71 -6.18
CA ASP A 4 -12.04 -15.59 -5.28
C ASP A 4 -11.17 -16.17 -4.14
N ALA A 5 -9.92 -15.73 -4.05
CA ALA A 5 -9.03 -16.06 -2.95
C ALA A 5 -9.30 -15.17 -1.73
N LYS A 6 -9.47 -15.77 -0.54
CA LYS A 6 -9.41 -15.03 0.72
C LYS A 6 -8.00 -14.46 0.93
N PRO A 7 -7.85 -13.23 1.47
CA PRO A 7 -8.93 -12.36 1.96
C PRO A 7 -9.57 -11.49 0.86
N LEU A 8 -8.94 -11.36 -0.31
CA LEU A 8 -9.32 -10.39 -1.34
C LEU A 8 -10.77 -10.51 -1.86
N LYS A 9 -11.39 -11.70 -1.78
CA LYS A 9 -12.82 -11.90 -2.10
C LYS A 9 -13.77 -10.94 -1.36
N HIS A 10 -13.42 -10.53 -0.15
CA HIS A 10 -14.22 -9.61 0.68
C HIS A 10 -13.72 -8.16 0.60
N SER A 11 -12.79 -7.85 -0.31
CA SER A 11 -12.26 -6.50 -0.49
C SER A 11 -13.12 -5.69 -1.45
N LEU A 12 -13.00 -4.36 -1.39
CA LEU A 12 -13.67 -3.43 -2.29
C LEU A 12 -13.44 -3.75 -3.78
N LEU A 13 -12.34 -4.42 -4.11
CA LEU A 13 -11.99 -4.82 -5.47
C LEU A 13 -12.86 -5.98 -6.00
N ALA A 14 -13.32 -6.88 -5.13
CA ALA A 14 -14.05 -8.10 -5.51
C ALA A 14 -15.55 -8.08 -5.13
N LEU A 15 -15.94 -7.27 -4.13
CA LEU A 15 -17.33 -7.11 -3.72
C LEU A 15 -18.19 -6.55 -4.86
N THR A 16 -19.48 -6.90 -4.88
CA THR A 16 -20.45 -6.42 -5.87
C THR A 16 -21.79 -6.02 -5.22
N GLY A 17 -22.58 -5.16 -5.88
CA GLY A 17 -23.93 -4.83 -5.42
C GLY A 17 -23.93 -4.01 -4.11
N GLU A 18 -24.85 -4.34 -3.19
CA GLU A 18 -25.05 -3.56 -1.97
C GLU A 18 -23.88 -3.68 -0.99
N THR A 19 -23.21 -4.83 -0.90
CA THR A 19 -22.04 -5.01 -0.02
C THR A 19 -20.87 -4.13 -0.48
N TRP A 20 -20.62 -4.09 -1.79
CA TRP A 20 -19.64 -3.16 -2.37
C TRP A 20 -20.00 -1.70 -2.07
N LYS A 21 -21.27 -1.33 -2.25
CA LYS A 21 -21.73 0.04 -2.03
C LYS A 21 -21.55 0.46 -0.56
N ASN A 22 -21.83 -0.46 0.36
CA ASN A 22 -21.64 -0.24 1.79
C ASN A 22 -20.16 -0.03 2.15
N VAL A 23 -19.27 -0.96 1.75
CA VAL A 23 -17.83 -0.82 1.98
C VAL A 23 -17.26 0.43 1.30
N ARG A 24 -17.66 0.72 0.06
CA ARG A 24 -17.21 1.92 -0.66
C ARG A 24 -17.59 3.20 0.06
N LYS A 25 -18.80 3.27 0.62
CA LYS A 25 -19.28 4.43 1.39
C LYS A 25 -18.42 4.70 2.63
N ILE A 26 -17.89 3.65 3.24
CA ILE A 26 -17.01 3.72 4.42
C ILE A 26 -15.59 4.13 4.05
N VAL A 27 -15.06 3.55 2.98
CA VAL A 27 -13.66 3.74 2.55
C VAL A 27 -13.44 5.09 1.85
N SER A 28 -14.36 5.51 0.99
CA SER A 28 -14.16 6.70 0.13
C SER A 28 -13.87 8.01 0.87
N PRO A 29 -14.52 8.34 2.01
CA PRO A 29 -14.26 9.59 2.72
C PRO A 29 -12.82 9.76 3.21
N THR A 30 -12.12 8.65 3.47
CA THR A 30 -10.72 8.66 3.89
C THR A 30 -9.78 9.17 2.79
N PHE A 31 -10.14 8.95 1.53
CA PHE A 31 -9.37 9.37 0.35
C PHE A 31 -9.90 10.68 -0.25
N SER A 32 -10.64 11.47 0.52
CA SER A 32 -11.05 12.82 0.11
C SER A 32 -9.87 13.78 0.09
N GLN A 33 -9.92 14.80 -0.77
CA GLN A 33 -8.86 15.80 -0.93
C GLN A 33 -8.43 16.42 0.41
N ASN A 34 -9.40 16.79 1.26
CA ASN A 34 -9.13 17.36 2.58
C ASN A 34 -8.37 16.41 3.51
N LYS A 35 -8.56 15.09 3.36
CA LYS A 35 -7.87 14.09 4.17
C LYS A 35 -6.47 13.81 3.64
N VAL A 36 -6.33 13.64 2.33
CA VAL A 36 -5.04 13.42 1.66
C VAL A 36 -4.12 14.63 1.83
N ASN A 37 -4.66 15.84 1.68
CA ASN A 37 -3.90 17.09 1.85
C ASN A 37 -3.75 17.54 3.30
N ALA A 38 -4.21 16.74 4.27
CA ALA A 38 -3.98 17.05 5.67
C ALA A 38 -2.46 17.13 5.92
N THR A 39 -2.03 18.17 6.64
CA THR A 39 -0.61 18.42 6.94
C THR A 39 0.09 17.18 7.48
N ALA A 40 -0.57 16.43 8.39
CA ALA A 40 -0.01 15.21 8.94
C ALA A 40 0.29 14.11 7.91
N ILE A 41 -0.45 14.03 6.79
CA ILE A 41 -0.14 13.09 5.70
C ILE A 41 1.04 13.62 4.88
N LYS A 42 1.05 14.91 4.55
CA LYS A 42 2.17 15.54 3.83
C LYS A 42 3.49 15.38 4.59
N ASP A 43 3.48 15.62 5.91
CA ASP A 43 4.66 15.46 6.77
C ASP A 43 5.18 14.01 6.79
N LEU A 44 4.28 13.02 6.78
CA LEU A 44 4.66 11.60 6.71
C LEU A 44 5.25 11.23 5.35
N VAL A 45 4.70 11.77 4.26
CA VAL A 45 5.23 11.56 2.91
C VAL A 45 6.62 12.17 2.79
N GLU A 46 6.82 13.39 3.31
CA GLU A 46 8.13 14.05 3.31
C GLU A 46 9.18 13.22 4.06
N GLN A 47 8.84 12.69 5.24
CA GLN A 47 9.74 11.79 5.99
C GLN A 47 10.11 10.53 5.19
N CYS A 48 9.17 9.98 4.41
CA CYS A 48 9.45 8.83 3.56
C CYS A 48 10.37 9.20 2.38
N VAL A 49 10.22 10.42 1.83
CA VAL A 49 11.09 10.95 0.78
C VAL A 49 12.50 11.16 1.33
N ASP A 50 12.65 11.80 2.48
CA ASP A 50 13.95 12.02 3.14
C ASP A 50 14.67 10.69 3.39
N GLN A 51 13.94 9.68 3.86
CA GLN A 51 14.49 8.35 4.08
C GLN A 51 14.95 7.70 2.76
N LEU A 52 14.14 7.78 1.70
CA LEU A 52 14.48 7.27 0.37
C LEU A 52 15.79 7.90 -0.15
N ILE A 53 15.89 9.24 -0.07
CA ILE A 53 17.06 9.98 -0.52
C ILE A 53 18.29 9.58 0.30
N SER A 54 18.16 9.51 1.63
CA SER A 54 19.23 9.06 2.53
C SER A 54 19.78 7.68 2.14
N GLU A 55 18.91 6.72 1.82
CA GLU A 55 19.33 5.39 1.39
C GLU A 55 20.06 5.38 0.04
N ILE A 56 19.59 6.19 -0.92
CA ILE A 56 20.26 6.34 -2.22
C ILE A 56 21.64 7.00 -2.05
N GLU A 57 21.76 8.02 -1.21
CA GLU A 57 23.02 8.69 -0.91
C GLU A 57 24.03 7.78 -0.20
N LYS A 58 23.57 6.96 0.75
CA LYS A 58 24.40 5.94 1.42
C LYS A 58 24.98 4.95 0.42
N GLU A 59 24.22 4.55 -0.60
CA GLU A 59 24.73 3.69 -1.68
C GLU A 59 25.71 4.42 -2.59
N GLY A 60 25.42 5.68 -2.93
CA GLY A 60 26.26 6.51 -3.78
C GLY A 60 27.59 6.95 -3.15
N SER A 61 27.67 7.02 -1.82
CA SER A 61 28.88 7.39 -1.08
C SER A 61 30.04 6.38 -1.22
N LYS A 62 29.80 5.21 -1.82
CA LYS A 62 30.75 4.08 -1.90
C LYS A 62 31.65 4.08 -3.15
N GLY A 63 31.54 5.03 -4.09
CA GLY A 63 32.45 5.12 -5.24
C GLY A 63 32.01 6.02 -6.39
N LYS A 64 32.86 6.19 -7.40
CA LYS A 64 32.53 6.93 -8.64
C LYS A 64 31.69 6.05 -9.57
N HIS A 65 30.45 6.47 -9.78
CA HIS A 65 29.36 5.81 -10.50
C HIS A 65 28.80 4.57 -9.78
N PHE A 66 27.50 4.61 -9.52
CA PHE A 66 26.73 3.49 -9.00
C PHE A 66 25.42 3.42 -9.80
N ASN A 67 24.94 2.20 -10.02
CA ASN A 67 23.64 1.95 -10.64
C ASN A 67 22.63 1.73 -9.52
N VAL A 68 21.45 2.34 -9.67
CA VAL A 68 20.33 2.19 -8.73
C VAL A 68 19.21 1.46 -9.45
N ASP A 69 18.71 0.40 -8.84
CA ASP A 69 17.42 -0.16 -9.24
C ASP A 69 16.31 0.76 -8.72
N VAL A 70 15.82 1.63 -9.60
CA VAL A 70 14.82 2.64 -9.27
C VAL A 70 13.48 2.00 -8.87
N LEU A 71 13.11 0.87 -9.49
CA LEU A 71 11.85 0.19 -9.15
C LEU A 71 11.93 -0.38 -7.74
N GLU A 72 13.04 -1.02 -7.38
CA GLU A 72 13.25 -1.57 -6.04
C GLU A 72 13.12 -0.50 -4.96
N LYS A 73 13.75 0.66 -5.18
CA LYS A 73 13.72 1.79 -4.24
C LYS A 73 12.34 2.42 -4.14
N LEU A 74 11.63 2.57 -5.26
CA LEU A 74 10.28 3.14 -5.27
C LEU A 74 9.25 2.20 -4.67
N GLN A 75 9.40 0.89 -4.83
CA GLN A 75 8.58 -0.11 -4.13
C GLN A 75 8.75 0.00 -2.61
N ALA A 76 9.98 0.19 -2.11
CA ALA A 76 10.22 0.49 -0.70
C ALA A 76 9.52 1.77 -0.26
N PHE A 77 9.75 2.86 -0.99
CA PHE A 77 9.14 4.14 -0.70
C PHE A 77 7.60 4.10 -0.64
N THR A 78 6.94 3.50 -1.64
CA THR A 78 5.47 3.44 -1.68
C THR A 78 4.89 2.52 -0.60
N LEU A 79 5.59 1.43 -0.26
CA LEU A 79 5.21 0.59 0.88
C LEU A 79 5.27 1.37 2.19
N ASP A 80 6.33 2.16 2.39
CA ASP A 80 6.51 2.96 3.60
C ASP A 80 5.41 4.02 3.73
N VAL A 81 5.16 4.76 2.64
CA VAL A 81 4.11 5.79 2.58
C VAL A 81 2.75 5.19 2.92
N ILE A 82 2.33 4.08 2.29
CA ILE A 82 0.99 3.53 2.54
C ILE A 82 0.88 2.91 3.94
N SER A 83 1.96 2.28 4.44
CA SER A 83 2.01 1.70 5.77
C SER A 83 1.85 2.75 6.85
N LYS A 84 2.60 3.86 6.76
CA LYS A 84 2.52 4.98 7.72
C LYS A 84 1.21 5.77 7.61
N THR A 85 0.78 6.11 6.40
CA THR A 85 -0.37 7.02 6.21
C THR A 85 -1.72 6.33 6.39
N ALA A 86 -1.91 5.12 5.83
CA ALA A 86 -3.19 4.42 5.89
C ALA A 86 -3.31 3.53 7.12
N LEU A 87 -2.23 2.86 7.53
CA LEU A 87 -2.25 1.86 8.60
C LEU A 87 -1.57 2.32 9.90
N GLU A 88 -0.99 3.53 9.93
CA GLU A 88 -0.16 4.07 11.03
C GLU A 88 1.08 3.22 11.33
N ILE A 89 1.46 2.28 10.46
CA ILE A 89 2.49 1.27 10.72
C ILE A 89 3.86 1.89 10.51
N GLU A 90 4.66 1.91 11.57
CA GLU A 90 6.09 2.17 11.48
C GLU A 90 6.78 0.91 10.95
N THR A 91 7.38 1.00 9.77
CA THR A 91 8.12 -0.08 9.13
C THR A 91 9.45 0.45 8.61
N ASP A 92 10.55 -0.18 8.99
CA ASP A 92 11.83 0.05 8.32
C ASP A 92 11.91 -0.85 7.08
N VAL A 93 11.26 -0.41 6.00
CA VAL A 93 11.17 -1.16 4.72
C VAL A 93 12.51 -1.29 4.00
N TYR A 94 13.53 -0.54 4.43
CA TYR A 94 14.86 -0.53 3.82
C TYR A 94 15.81 -1.55 4.47
N GLU A 95 15.43 -2.12 5.62
CA GLU A 95 16.13 -3.28 6.18
C GLU A 95 16.01 -4.50 5.27
N LYS A 96 17.14 -5.19 5.04
CA LYS A 96 17.22 -6.36 4.14
C LYS A 96 16.24 -7.50 4.49
N ASN A 97 15.83 -7.60 5.75
CA ASN A 97 14.94 -8.66 6.24
C ASN A 97 13.58 -8.11 6.69
N ASN A 98 13.11 -7.03 6.06
CA ASN A 98 11.78 -6.50 6.37
C ASN A 98 10.70 -7.54 6.01
N GLU A 99 9.97 -8.00 7.03
CA GLU A 99 8.92 -9.02 6.89
C GLU A 99 7.87 -8.56 5.86
N LEU A 100 7.35 -7.33 6.01
CA LEU A 100 6.26 -6.82 5.17
C LEU A 100 6.68 -6.69 3.70
N MET A 101 7.87 -6.17 3.44
CA MET A 101 8.41 -6.06 2.08
C MET A 101 8.52 -7.42 1.41
N ASN A 102 9.12 -8.40 2.09
CA ASN A 102 9.27 -9.75 1.56
C ASN A 102 7.90 -10.39 1.28
N ALA A 103 6.93 -10.22 2.18
CA ALA A 103 5.60 -10.78 2.00
C ALA A 103 4.83 -10.15 0.83
N VAL A 104 4.93 -8.83 0.63
CA VAL A 104 4.29 -8.14 -0.48
C VAL A 104 4.95 -8.52 -1.82
N ARG A 105 6.29 -8.61 -1.87
CA ARG A 105 7.01 -9.08 -3.07
C ARG A 105 6.65 -10.51 -3.42
N ASP A 106 6.70 -11.41 -2.44
CA ASP A 106 6.29 -12.80 -2.60
C ASP A 106 4.84 -12.89 -3.10
N PHE A 107 3.93 -11.99 -2.69
CA PHE A 107 2.56 -11.98 -3.20
C PHE A 107 2.53 -11.70 -4.70
N PHE A 108 3.18 -10.62 -5.15
CA PHE A 108 3.13 -10.21 -6.55
C PHE A 108 3.87 -11.16 -7.49
N GLU A 109 5.00 -11.72 -7.06
CA GLU A 109 5.72 -12.76 -7.81
C GLU A 109 4.87 -14.01 -8.06
N HIS A 110 3.96 -14.34 -7.13
CA HIS A 110 3.10 -15.52 -7.22
C HIS A 110 1.65 -15.21 -7.61
N ALA A 111 1.29 -13.94 -7.78
CA ALA A 111 -0.07 -13.49 -8.08
C ALA A 111 -0.55 -13.97 -9.46
N TRP A 112 0.37 -14.12 -10.41
CA TRP A 112 0.13 -14.67 -11.74
C TRP A 112 0.82 -16.01 -11.92
N ASN A 113 0.39 -17.01 -11.15
CA ASN A 113 0.79 -18.39 -11.39
C ASN A 113 -0.18 -19.06 -12.39
N PRO A 114 0.24 -19.36 -13.63
CA PRO A 114 -0.63 -19.95 -14.65
C PRO A 114 -1.24 -21.29 -14.23
N VAL A 115 -0.56 -22.02 -13.34
CA VAL A 115 -1.07 -23.26 -12.75
C VAL A 115 -2.27 -22.98 -11.85
N VAL A 116 -2.20 -21.92 -11.03
CA VAL A 116 -3.32 -21.53 -10.16
C VAL A 116 -4.51 -21.06 -11.00
N GLU A 117 -4.28 -20.25 -12.03
CA GLU A 117 -5.34 -19.80 -12.94
C GLU A 117 -6.01 -20.97 -13.66
N THR A 118 -5.23 -21.93 -14.15
CA THR A 118 -5.74 -23.11 -14.84
C THR A 118 -6.53 -24.03 -13.90
N VAL A 119 -6.08 -24.22 -12.66
CA VAL A 119 -6.74 -25.11 -11.71
C VAL A 119 -8.01 -24.46 -11.12
N LEU A 120 -8.09 -23.13 -11.02
CA LEU A 120 -9.31 -22.42 -10.61
C LEU A 120 -10.47 -22.55 -11.61
N LEU A 121 -10.20 -22.91 -12.86
CA LEU A 121 -11.22 -23.23 -13.87
C LEU A 121 -11.85 -24.63 -13.66
N VAL A 122 -11.30 -25.45 -12.77
CA VAL A 122 -11.77 -26.82 -12.49
C VAL A 122 -12.42 -26.88 -11.10
N ASP A 123 -13.76 -26.82 -11.05
CA ASP A 123 -14.53 -26.69 -9.81
C ASP A 123 -14.24 -27.77 -8.75
N PHE A 124 -13.95 -29.01 -9.16
CA PHE A 124 -13.65 -30.10 -8.24
C PHE A 124 -12.30 -29.95 -7.50
N LEU A 125 -11.34 -29.21 -8.07
CA LEU A 125 -10.02 -29.01 -7.47
C LEU A 125 -9.96 -27.78 -6.55
N LYS A 126 -10.98 -26.91 -6.56
CA LYS A 126 -11.07 -25.72 -5.70
C LYS A 126 -10.76 -25.99 -4.22
N PRO A 127 -11.33 -27.00 -3.53
CA PRO A 127 -11.02 -27.23 -2.11
C PRO A 127 -9.55 -27.61 -1.87
N ILE A 128 -8.91 -28.28 -2.83
CA ILE A 128 -7.48 -28.63 -2.76
C ILE A 128 -6.62 -27.40 -2.99
N VAL A 129 -6.97 -26.55 -3.96
CA VAL A 129 -6.29 -25.26 -4.21
C VAL A 129 -6.44 -24.33 -3.01
N GLU A 130 -7.64 -24.17 -2.47
CA GLU A 130 -7.89 -23.36 -1.27
C GLU A 130 -7.08 -23.86 -0.07
N PHE A 131 -6.89 -25.17 0.07
CA PHE A 131 -6.01 -25.75 1.09
C PHE A 131 -4.54 -25.42 0.83
N ILE A 132 -4.07 -25.55 -0.42
CA ILE A 132 -2.67 -25.32 -0.80
C ILE A 132 -2.31 -23.82 -0.72
N VAL A 133 -3.20 -22.91 -1.15
CA VAL A 133 -3.00 -21.45 -1.12
C VAL A 133 -2.76 -20.93 0.30
N LYS A 134 -3.33 -21.57 1.33
CA LYS A 134 -3.07 -21.25 2.74
C LYS A 134 -1.61 -21.47 3.16
N PHE A 135 -0.89 -22.37 2.49
CA PHE A 135 0.52 -22.66 2.77
C PHE A 135 1.49 -21.91 1.85
N ILE A 136 0.97 -21.16 0.86
CA ILE A 136 1.74 -20.37 -0.11
C ILE A 136 1.76 -18.89 0.32
N SER A 137 2.58 -18.08 -0.35
CA SER A 137 2.76 -16.63 -0.20
C SER A 137 1.51 -15.84 0.26
N MET A 138 0.36 -16.03 -0.40
CA MET A 138 -0.93 -15.42 -0.03
C MET A 138 -1.31 -15.62 1.44
N GLY A 139 -1.22 -16.86 1.93
CA GLY A 139 -1.54 -17.22 3.31
C GLY A 139 -0.58 -16.55 4.29
N LYS A 140 0.73 -16.60 4.00
CA LYS A 140 1.76 -15.96 4.83
C LYS A 140 1.58 -14.45 4.92
N MET A 141 1.36 -13.78 3.79
CA MET A 141 1.14 -12.33 3.76
C MET A 141 -0.13 -11.95 4.52
N THR A 142 -1.20 -12.73 4.36
CA THR A 142 -2.44 -12.53 5.12
C THR A 142 -2.20 -12.71 6.62
N ASP A 143 -1.53 -13.78 7.03
CA ASP A 143 -1.21 -14.05 8.44
C ASP A 143 -0.33 -12.94 9.04
N MET A 144 0.62 -12.41 8.28
CA MET A 144 1.49 -11.31 8.72
C MET A 144 0.74 -10.00 8.87
N VAL A 145 -0.06 -9.63 7.86
CA VAL A 145 -0.92 -8.44 7.92
C VAL A 145 -1.87 -8.59 9.11
N VAL A 146 -2.54 -9.73 9.25
CA VAL A 146 -3.42 -10.02 10.40
C VAL A 146 -2.67 -9.98 11.72
N LYS A 147 -1.47 -10.57 11.84
CA LYS A 147 -0.68 -10.59 13.08
C LYS A 147 -0.22 -9.19 13.47
N HIS A 148 0.35 -8.44 12.52
CA HIS A 148 0.80 -7.07 12.74
C HIS A 148 -0.39 -6.18 13.16
N LEU A 149 -1.52 -6.32 12.46
CA LEU A 149 -2.74 -5.58 12.77
C LEU A 149 -3.39 -6.03 14.07
N THR A 150 -3.38 -7.33 14.41
CA THR A 150 -3.95 -7.83 15.67
C THR A 150 -3.18 -7.28 16.85
N ASN A 151 -1.84 -7.27 16.79
CA ASN A 151 -1.01 -6.65 17.82
C ASN A 151 -1.37 -5.17 17.98
N LYS A 152 -1.52 -4.46 16.85
CA LYS A 152 -1.79 -3.03 16.85
C LYS A 152 -3.21 -2.65 17.25
N VAL A 153 -4.21 -3.38 16.77
CA VAL A 153 -5.62 -3.22 17.14
C VAL A 153 -5.79 -3.53 18.62
N ASN A 154 -5.12 -4.54 19.17
CA ASN A 154 -5.12 -4.78 20.61
C ASN A 154 -4.52 -3.60 21.39
N HIS A 155 -3.45 -2.98 20.91
CA HIS A 155 -2.91 -1.75 21.52
C HIS A 155 -3.86 -0.54 21.39
N ILE A 156 -4.54 -0.38 20.25
CA ILE A 156 -5.48 0.72 20.02
C ILE A 156 -6.80 0.54 20.78
N CYS A 157 -7.30 -0.68 20.92
CA CYS A 157 -8.56 -0.99 21.63
C CYS A 157 -8.39 -1.00 23.16
N THR A 158 -7.16 -1.16 23.68
CA THR A 158 -6.86 -1.08 25.12
C THR A 158 -6.56 0.35 25.60
N GLY A 159 -6.31 1.28 24.68
CA GLY A 159 -6.17 2.71 24.96
C GLY A 159 -7.43 3.49 24.63
N GLN A 160 -7.75 4.52 25.43
CA GLN A 160 -8.87 5.41 25.17
C GLN A 160 -8.84 5.94 23.72
N ILE A 161 -9.94 5.77 22.99
CA ILE A 161 -10.12 6.40 21.68
C ILE A 161 -10.08 7.90 21.91
N ASP A 162 -8.93 8.51 21.65
CA ASP A 162 -8.80 9.95 21.69
C ASP A 162 -9.65 10.52 20.56
N ASN A 163 -10.81 11.07 20.93
CA ASN A 163 -11.86 11.53 20.02
C ASN A 163 -11.44 12.75 19.18
N ASN A 164 -10.23 13.27 19.41
CA ASN A 164 -9.69 14.42 18.72
C ASN A 164 -8.89 14.02 17.46
N ASN A 165 -9.61 14.09 16.33
CA ASN A 165 -9.14 14.64 15.06
C ASN A 165 -8.20 13.88 14.10
N LYS A 166 -7.81 12.63 14.33
CA LYS A 166 -7.13 11.82 13.29
C LYS A 166 -7.96 10.61 12.85
N LYS A 167 -8.94 10.84 11.96
CA LYS A 167 -9.62 9.76 11.23
C LYS A 167 -8.84 9.43 9.96
N ASN A 168 -7.87 8.52 10.05
CA ASN A 168 -7.26 7.87 8.89
C ASN A 168 -7.97 6.55 8.57
N PHE A 169 -7.48 5.84 7.55
CA PHE A 169 -8.11 4.64 6.99
C PHE A 169 -8.34 3.56 8.06
N LEU A 170 -7.29 3.15 8.77
CA LEU A 170 -7.37 2.09 9.78
C LEU A 170 -8.39 2.41 10.88
N ARG A 171 -8.37 3.62 11.44
CA ARG A 171 -9.29 4.01 12.52
C ARG A 171 -10.76 4.06 12.06
N SER A 172 -10.98 4.51 10.82
CA SER A 172 -12.30 4.48 10.19
C SER A 172 -12.81 3.03 10.10
N MET A 173 -11.98 2.14 9.56
CA MET A 173 -12.29 0.72 9.40
C MET A 173 -12.54 0.01 10.75
N ILE A 174 -11.75 0.32 11.80
CA ILE A 174 -11.97 -0.22 13.15
C ILE A 174 -13.33 0.20 13.70
N THR A 175 -13.68 1.47 13.56
CA THR A 175 -14.94 2.02 14.08
C THR A 175 -16.15 1.35 13.41
N HIS A 176 -16.14 1.23 12.09
CA HIS A 176 -17.20 0.59 11.34
C HIS A 176 -17.29 -0.93 11.60
N CYS A 177 -16.16 -1.61 11.78
CA CYS A 177 -16.16 -3.02 12.18
C CYS A 177 -16.73 -3.20 13.59
N ALA A 178 -16.40 -2.33 14.55
CA ALA A 178 -16.91 -2.38 15.91
C ALA A 178 -18.42 -2.09 15.99
N ASN A 179 -18.94 -1.24 15.11
CA ASN A 179 -20.38 -0.94 15.00
C ASN A 179 -21.18 -2.04 14.27
N GLY A 180 -20.50 -3.02 13.66
CA GLY A 180 -21.14 -4.06 12.85
C GLY A 180 -21.54 -3.60 11.45
N ASP A 181 -21.03 -2.45 10.99
CA ASP A 181 -21.30 -1.94 9.63
C ASP A 181 -20.56 -2.75 8.55
N ILE A 182 -19.44 -3.40 8.93
CA ILE A 182 -18.67 -4.32 8.09
C ILE A 182 -18.26 -5.55 8.91
N THR A 183 -18.06 -6.66 8.22
CA THR A 183 -17.58 -7.92 8.82
C THR A 183 -16.06 -7.88 9.07
N ALA A 184 -15.57 -8.78 9.93
CA ALA A 184 -14.13 -8.95 10.16
C ALA A 184 -13.38 -9.36 8.87
N ASP A 185 -14.00 -10.20 8.02
CA ASP A 185 -13.45 -10.59 6.73
C ASP A 185 -13.33 -9.39 5.78
N GLU A 186 -14.36 -8.53 5.70
CA GLU A 186 -14.30 -7.28 4.91
C GLU A 186 -13.27 -6.29 5.48
N PHE A 187 -13.18 -6.18 6.80
CA PHE A 187 -12.18 -5.35 7.47
C PHE A 187 -10.76 -5.77 7.05
N ILE A 188 -10.38 -7.04 7.27
CA ILE A 188 -9.05 -7.56 6.95
C ILE A 188 -8.77 -7.45 5.44
N ALA A 189 -9.74 -7.80 4.61
CA ALA A 189 -9.59 -7.78 3.15
C ALA A 189 -9.30 -6.39 2.59
N ASN A 190 -9.93 -5.35 3.13
CA ASN A 190 -9.70 -3.98 2.67
C ASN A 190 -8.39 -3.38 3.20
N LEU A 191 -7.92 -3.79 4.37
CA LEU A 191 -6.57 -3.41 4.84
C LEU A 191 -5.49 -4.02 3.94
N PHE A 192 -5.64 -5.30 3.60
CA PHE A 192 -4.75 -5.99 2.67
C PHE A 192 -4.77 -5.35 1.27
N LEU A 193 -5.97 -5.03 0.76
CA LEU A 193 -6.13 -4.35 -0.53
C LEU A 193 -5.39 -3.01 -0.58
N ILE A 194 -5.48 -2.18 0.46
CA ILE A 194 -4.84 -0.86 0.46
C ILE A 194 -3.32 -0.96 0.40
N ILE A 195 -2.70 -1.92 1.09
CA ILE A 195 -1.25 -2.16 1.00
C ILE A 195 -0.88 -2.51 -0.44
N LEU A 196 -1.54 -3.51 -1.02
CA LEU A 196 -1.24 -3.98 -2.37
C LEU A 196 -1.44 -2.90 -3.43
N ALA A 197 -2.57 -2.19 -3.35
CA ALA A 197 -2.91 -1.14 -4.30
C ALA A 197 -1.92 0.03 -4.21
N GLY A 198 -1.54 0.44 -3.00
CA GLY A 198 -0.63 1.56 -2.78
C GLY A 198 0.84 1.25 -3.08
N TYR A 199 1.25 -0.01 -2.92
CA TYR A 199 2.62 -0.47 -3.13
C TYR A 199 3.04 -0.47 -4.61
N GLU A 200 2.45 -1.33 -5.43
CA GLU A 200 3.02 -1.65 -6.74
C GLU A 200 2.64 -0.63 -7.82
N THR A 201 1.40 -0.12 -7.78
CA THR A 201 0.88 0.74 -8.86
C THR A 201 1.61 2.09 -8.91
N THR A 202 1.76 2.74 -7.76
CA THR A 202 2.46 4.02 -7.61
C THR A 202 3.95 3.87 -7.92
N ALA A 203 4.59 2.79 -7.46
CA ALA A 203 6.01 2.54 -7.69
C ALA A 203 6.29 2.44 -9.19
N ASN A 204 5.54 1.60 -9.91
CA ASN A 204 5.65 1.49 -11.35
C ASN A 204 5.37 2.82 -12.07
N GLY A 205 4.33 3.56 -11.66
CA GLY A 205 4.01 4.86 -12.24
C GLY A 205 5.18 5.86 -12.15
N ILE A 206 5.79 5.96 -10.98
CA ILE A 206 6.96 6.84 -10.75
C ILE A 206 8.19 6.30 -11.49
N THR A 207 8.41 4.97 -11.52
CA THR A 207 9.51 4.36 -12.29
C THR A 207 9.43 4.72 -13.77
N TYR A 208 8.25 4.57 -14.39
CA TYR A 208 8.05 4.94 -15.79
C TYR A 208 8.21 6.44 -16.00
N LEU A 209 7.71 7.28 -15.09
CA LEU A 209 7.93 8.72 -15.14
C LEU A 209 9.44 9.06 -15.14
N LEU A 210 10.20 8.51 -14.20
CA LEU A 210 11.63 8.74 -14.09
C LEU A 210 12.39 8.23 -15.32
N TYR A 211 12.00 7.09 -15.87
CA TYR A 211 12.54 6.57 -17.12
C TYR A 211 12.29 7.55 -18.29
N LEU A 212 11.06 8.03 -18.46
CA LEU A 212 10.72 8.98 -19.52
C LEU A 212 11.47 10.31 -19.35
N LEU A 213 11.62 10.81 -18.13
CA LEU A 213 12.41 12.01 -17.85
C LEU A 213 13.90 11.77 -18.12
N ALA A 214 14.42 10.57 -17.83
CA ALA A 214 15.80 10.22 -18.12
C ALA A 214 16.10 10.21 -19.62
N GLU A 215 15.16 9.72 -20.45
CA GLU A 215 15.26 9.71 -21.91
C GLU A 215 15.00 11.10 -22.55
N ASN A 216 14.24 11.98 -21.89
CA ASN A 216 13.82 13.28 -22.43
C ASN A 216 14.38 14.45 -21.59
N LYS A 217 15.67 14.77 -21.78
CA LYS A 217 16.41 15.76 -20.97
C LYS A 217 15.83 17.17 -20.96
N GLU A 218 15.27 17.64 -22.08
CA GLU A 218 14.63 18.97 -22.12
C GLU A 218 13.39 19.01 -21.23
N ILE A 219 12.53 17.99 -21.28
CA ILE A 219 11.35 17.89 -20.41
C ILE A 219 11.77 17.80 -18.94
N GLN A 220 12.79 17.00 -18.64
CA GLN A 220 13.35 16.90 -17.29
C GLN A 220 13.86 18.25 -16.77
N ARG A 221 14.53 19.04 -17.62
CA ARG A 221 15.02 20.37 -17.26
C ARG A 221 13.86 21.34 -17.00
N THR A 222 12.87 21.39 -17.89
CA THR A 222 11.68 22.24 -17.72
C THR A 222 10.93 21.92 -16.43
N LEU A 223 10.68 20.64 -16.14
CA LEU A 223 10.02 20.23 -14.91
C LEU A 223 10.82 20.64 -13.66
N ARG A 224 12.16 20.50 -13.70
CA ARG A 224 13.03 20.92 -12.59
C ARG A 224 12.97 22.42 -12.37
N GLU A 225 13.08 23.21 -13.44
CA GLU A 225 12.99 24.68 -13.37
C GLU A 225 11.64 25.12 -12.79
N GLU A 226 10.55 24.46 -13.17
CA GLU A 226 9.22 24.71 -12.63
C GLU A 226 9.12 24.39 -11.13
N ILE A 227 9.66 23.26 -10.68
CA ILE A 227 9.68 22.87 -9.26
C ILE A 227 10.58 23.83 -8.45
N GLU A 228 11.74 24.22 -8.95
CA GLU A 228 12.63 25.15 -8.25
C GLU A 228 12.04 26.56 -8.13
N THR A 229 11.26 26.99 -9.13
CA THR A 229 10.63 28.30 -9.15
C THR A 229 9.34 28.35 -8.31
N ASN A 230 8.51 27.32 -8.42
CA ASN A 230 7.14 27.32 -7.89
C ASN A 230 6.89 26.25 -6.82
N GLY A 231 7.89 25.48 -6.37
CA GLY A 231 7.67 24.22 -5.65
C GLY A 231 6.80 24.29 -4.38
N GLN A 232 6.71 25.44 -3.71
CA GLN A 232 5.81 25.64 -2.55
C GLN A 232 4.49 26.36 -2.90
N GLU A 233 4.41 27.00 -4.07
CA GLU A 233 3.29 27.84 -4.52
C GLU A 233 2.70 27.35 -5.87
N SER A 234 3.04 26.13 -6.29
CA SER A 234 2.65 25.61 -7.59
C SER A 234 1.13 25.44 -7.65
N GLU A 235 0.49 26.01 -8.68
CA GLU A 235 -0.95 25.90 -8.92
C GLU A 235 -1.42 24.42 -8.93
N TYR A 236 -0.53 23.48 -9.24
CA TYR A 236 -0.81 22.04 -9.28
C TYR A 236 -0.83 21.37 -7.89
N ILE A 237 -0.32 22.02 -6.83
CA ILE A 237 -0.35 21.52 -5.45
C ILE A 237 -1.67 21.90 -4.75
N GLU A 238 -2.37 22.92 -5.25
CA GLU A 238 -3.64 23.41 -4.70
C GLU A 238 -4.91 22.82 -5.36
N MET A 239 -4.76 22.05 -6.46
CA MET A 239 -5.86 21.33 -7.12
C MET A 239 -6.29 20.06 -6.35
#